data_AF-A0A846XPP2-F1
#
_entry.id   AF-A0A846XPP2-F1
#
_cell.length_a   1.000
_cell.length_b   1.000
_cell.length_c   1.000
_cell.angle_alpha   90.00
_cell.angle_beta   90.00
_cell.angle_gamma   90.00
#
_symmetry.space_group_name_H-M   'P 1'
#
loop_
_entity.id
_entity.type
_entity.pdbx_description
1 polymer ?
#
loop_
_entity_poly.entity_id
_entity_poly.type
_entity_poly.pdbx_seq_one_letter_code
_entity_poly.pdbx_strand_id
1 'polypeptide(L)'
;MSLFGGAFIIGVGGGYLIAPEKMGPQFGLPDWPRGDSAGFGNVKGVRDIVTGLIVLSLLATRQRRALGVATLTIALVPTGDMLTILLRRGSTSTALGVHGLTAATVATTGALLLREGR
;
A
#
# COMPACT_ATOMS: atom_id res chain seq x y z
N MET A 1 13.20 7.61 -2.77
CA MET A 1 11.89 7.26 -2.16
C MET A 1 11.39 5.89 -2.59
N SER A 2 11.42 5.53 -3.89
CA SER A 2 10.84 4.27 -4.40
C SER A 2 11.42 2.99 -3.80
N LEU A 3 12.74 2.91 -3.55
CA LEU A 3 13.35 1.75 -2.89
C LEU A 3 12.75 1.53 -1.50
N PHE A 4 12.73 2.58 -0.68
CA PHE A 4 12.14 2.53 0.66
C PHE A 4 10.65 2.23 0.63
N GLY A 5 9.90 2.86 -0.28
CA GLY A 5 8.47 2.59 -0.44
C GLY A 5 8.18 1.13 -0.84
N GLY A 6 8.94 0.58 -1.78
CA GLY A 6 8.83 -0.81 -2.20
C GLY A 6 9.18 -1.81 -1.08
N ALA A 7 10.28 -1.57 -0.36
CA ALA A 7 10.65 -2.41 0.78
C ALA A 7 9.64 -2.31 1.94
N PHE A 8 9.14 -1.10 2.22
CA PHE A 8 8.16 -0.86 3.26
C PHE A 8 6.86 -1.64 3.02
N ILE A 9 6.30 -1.55 1.80
CA ILE A 9 5.03 -2.24 1.50
C ILE A 9 5.19 -3.77 1.47
N ILE A 10 6.38 -4.28 1.09
CA ILE A 10 6.71 -5.70 1.24
C ILE A 10 6.70 -6.11 2.72
N GLY A 11 7.28 -5.29 3.60
CA GLY A 11 7.25 -5.52 5.05
C GLY A 11 5.83 -5.55 5.61
N VAL A 12 4.97 -4.61 5.21
CA VAL A 12 3.54 -4.61 5.58
C VAL A 12 2.85 -5.89 5.11
N GLY A 13 3.05 -6.26 3.84
CA GLY A 13 2.46 -7.48 3.29
C GLY A 13 2.94 -8.75 3.98
N GLY A 14 4.24 -8.84 4.29
CA GLY A 14 4.81 -9.93 5.09
C GLY A 14 4.23 -9.99 6.50
N GLY A 15 3.95 -8.84 7.11
CA GLY A 15 3.24 -8.76 8.40
C GLY A 15 1.87 -9.43 8.34
N TYR A 16 1.09 -9.24 7.27
CA TYR A 16 -0.21 -9.89 7.11
C TYR A 16 -0.10 -11.40 6.92
N LEU A 17 1.02 -11.91 6.39
CA LEU A 17 1.26 -13.35 6.22
C LEU A 17 1.79 -14.02 7.49
N ILE A 18 2.60 -13.32 8.27
CA ILE A 18 3.33 -13.89 9.42
C ILE A 18 2.59 -13.61 10.73
N ALA A 19 1.94 -12.46 10.86
CA ALA A 19 1.27 -12.01 12.08
C ALA A 19 -0.07 -11.30 11.79
N PRO A 20 -1.02 -11.96 11.10
CA PRO A 20 -2.30 -11.34 10.70
C PRO A 20 -3.09 -10.77 11.87
N GLU A 21 -3.09 -11.45 13.02
CA GLU A 21 -3.75 -11.02 14.27
C GLU A 21 -3.21 -9.67 14.79
N LYS A 22 -1.94 -9.35 14.51
CA LYS A 22 -1.33 -8.07 14.89
C LYS A 22 -1.63 -6.98 13.86
N MET A 23 -1.68 -7.34 12.58
CA MET A 23 -1.86 -6.40 11.48
C MET A 23 -3.31 -5.98 11.25
N GLY A 24 -4.25 -6.93 11.35
CA GLY A 24 -5.67 -6.71 11.10
C GLY A 24 -6.27 -5.54 11.89
N PRO A 25 -6.11 -5.48 13.22
CA PRO A 25 -6.61 -4.38 14.04
C PRO A 25 -6.04 -3.01 13.66
N GLN A 26 -4.82 -2.97 13.09
CA GLN A 26 -4.12 -1.73 12.75
C GLN A 26 -4.57 -1.12 11.43
N PHE A 27 -5.32 -1.85 10.60
CA PHE A 27 -5.76 -1.36 9.30
C PHE A 27 -6.68 -0.14 9.42
N GLY A 28 -7.48 -0.07 10.50
CA GLY A 28 -8.38 1.05 10.80
C GLY A 28 -9.86 0.77 10.52
N LEU A 29 -10.22 -0.42 10.03
CA LEU A 29 -11.63 -0.83 9.91
C LEU A 29 -12.25 -1.10 11.30
N PRO A 30 -13.59 -0.98 11.45
CA PRO A 30 -14.27 -1.30 12.71
C PRO A 30 -14.12 -2.76 13.15
N ASP A 31 -13.99 -3.65 12.17
CA ASP A 31 -13.72 -5.07 12.36
C ASP A 31 -12.77 -5.56 11.26
N TRP A 32 -12.10 -6.68 11.51
CA TRP A 32 -11.14 -7.27 10.60
C TRP A 32 -11.34 -8.80 10.48
N PRO A 33 -11.00 -9.41 9.33
CA PRO A 33 -11.38 -10.79 9.02
C PRO A 33 -10.79 -11.83 9.97
N ARG A 34 -11.64 -12.61 10.63
CA ARG A 34 -11.30 -13.67 11.59
C ARG A 34 -11.98 -14.99 11.24
N GLY A 35 -11.56 -16.09 11.87
CA GLY A 35 -12.12 -17.43 11.64
C GLY A 35 -12.05 -17.84 10.17
N ASP A 36 -13.17 -18.27 9.59
CA ASP A 36 -13.26 -18.69 8.18
C ASP A 36 -12.84 -17.59 7.19
N SER A 37 -12.91 -16.32 7.59
CA SER A 37 -12.51 -15.18 6.76
C SER A 37 -11.05 -14.75 6.96
N ALA A 38 -10.29 -15.37 7.87
CA ALA A 38 -8.90 -14.98 8.15
C ALA A 38 -7.99 -15.04 6.91
N GLY A 39 -8.33 -15.89 5.92
CA GLY A 39 -7.63 -15.97 4.64
C GLY A 39 -7.62 -14.67 3.83
N PHE A 40 -8.53 -13.72 4.09
CA PHE A 40 -8.49 -12.40 3.43
C PHE A 40 -7.24 -11.60 3.80
N GLY A 41 -6.68 -11.80 5.00
CA GLY A 41 -5.38 -11.24 5.39
C GLY A 41 -4.27 -11.68 4.44
N ASN A 42 -4.26 -12.96 4.04
CA ASN A 42 -3.29 -13.49 3.08
C ASN A 42 -3.42 -12.83 1.71
N VAL A 43 -4.64 -12.65 1.22
CA VAL A 43 -4.91 -11.98 -0.06
C VAL A 43 -4.35 -10.56 -0.05
N LYS A 44 -4.57 -9.80 1.03
CA LYS A 44 -3.98 -8.47 1.19
C LYS A 44 -2.45 -8.54 1.25
N GLY A 45 -1.90 -9.42 2.08
CA GLY A 45 -0.46 -9.55 2.26
C GLY A 45 0.28 -9.82 0.95
N VAL A 46 -0.20 -10.77 0.15
CA VAL A 46 0.37 -11.09 -1.17
C VAL A 46 0.30 -9.90 -2.12
N ARG A 47 -0.83 -9.16 -2.16
CA ARG A 47 -0.98 -7.98 -3.02
C ARG A 47 0.00 -6.87 -2.63
N ASP A 48 0.19 -6.62 -1.34
CA ASP A 48 1.13 -5.61 -0.85
C ASP A 48 2.58 -5.98 -1.21
N ILE A 49 2.97 -7.26 -1.05
CA ILE A 49 4.28 -7.77 -1.46
C ILE A 49 4.48 -7.61 -2.97
N VAL A 50 3.54 -8.08 -3.80
CA VAL A 50 3.64 -8.00 -5.26
C VAL A 50 3.73 -6.55 -5.73
N THR A 51 2.98 -5.64 -5.10
CA THR A 51 3.02 -4.22 -5.42
C THR A 51 4.41 -3.62 -5.15
N GLY A 52 5.03 -3.97 -4.03
CA GLY A 52 6.42 -3.58 -3.76
C GLY A 52 7.41 -4.19 -4.74
N LEU A 53 7.24 -5.47 -5.10
CA LEU A 53 8.10 -6.13 -6.10
C LEU A 53 7.99 -5.50 -7.49
N ILE A 54 6.82 -5.02 -7.91
CA ILE A 54 6.66 -4.26 -9.16
C ILE A 54 7.53 -2.99 -9.11
N VAL A 55 7.45 -2.22 -8.03
CA VAL A 55 8.26 -1.00 -7.83
C VAL A 55 9.75 -1.32 -7.88
N LEU A 56 10.20 -2.35 -7.16
CA LEU A 56 11.61 -2.74 -7.10
C LEU A 56 12.12 -3.29 -8.45
N SER A 57 11.30 -4.04 -9.17
CA SER A 57 11.66 -4.59 -10.50
C SER A 57 11.84 -3.49 -11.53
N LEU A 58 10.92 -2.51 -11.57
CA LEU A 58 11.02 -1.35 -12.47
C LEU A 58 12.21 -0.46 -12.10
N LEU A 59 12.51 -0.33 -10.80
CA LEU A 59 13.69 0.38 -10.34
C LEU A 59 14.99 -0.33 -10.75
N ALA A 60 15.09 -1.65 -10.53
CA ALA A 60 16.26 -2.46 -10.86
C ALA A 60 16.55 -2.48 -12.38
N THR A 61 15.50 -2.52 -13.20
CA THR A 61 15.59 -2.47 -14.67
C THR A 61 15.71 -1.05 -15.24
N ARG A 62 15.81 -0.04 -14.37
CA ARG A 62 15.95 1.39 -14.71
C ARG A 62 14.80 1.94 -15.59
N GLN A 63 13.61 1.36 -15.50
CA GLN A 63 12.43 1.77 -16.27
C GLN A 63 11.74 2.99 -15.63
N ARG A 64 12.39 4.16 -15.64
CA ARG A 64 11.96 5.34 -14.85
C ARG A 64 10.54 5.82 -15.16
N ARG A 65 10.18 5.94 -16.44
CA ARG A 65 8.83 6.39 -16.84
C ARG A 65 7.76 5.38 -16.41
N ALA A 66 8.00 4.10 -16.65
CA ALA A 66 7.08 3.03 -16.22
C ALA A 66 6.97 2.99 -14.68
N LEU A 67 8.08 3.16 -13.96
CA LEU A 67 8.10 3.27 -12.51
C LEU A 67 7.23 4.44 -12.02
N GLY A 68 7.32 5.61 -12.65
CA GLY A 68 6.49 6.77 -12.32
C GLY A 68 5.00 6.50 -12.53
N VAL A 69 4.63 5.95 -13.70
CA VAL A 69 3.23 5.56 -13.99
C VAL A 69 2.74 4.52 -12.98
N ALA A 70 3.50 3.44 -12.77
CA ALA A 70 3.13 2.39 -11.83
C ALA A 70 2.98 2.93 -10.40
N THR A 71 3.89 3.79 -9.94
CA THR A 71 3.82 4.40 -8.61
C THR A 71 2.55 5.25 -8.45
N LEU A 72 2.17 6.04 -9.47
CA LEU A 72 0.91 6.79 -9.46
C LEU A 72 -0.31 5.87 -9.42
N THR A 73 -0.32 4.79 -10.21
CA THR A 73 -1.40 3.80 -10.17
C THR A 73 -1.48 3.11 -8.82
N ILE A 74 -0.34 2.79 -8.21
CA ILE A 74 -0.26 2.18 -6.88
C ILE A 74 -0.80 3.10 -5.79
N ALA A 75 -0.68 4.42 -5.93
CA ALA A 75 -1.28 5.38 -4.98
C ALA A 75 -2.81 5.24 -4.84
N LEU A 76 -3.47 4.61 -5.82
CA LEU A 76 -4.90 4.30 -5.74
C LEU A 76 -5.20 3.24 -4.68
N VAL A 77 -4.25 2.37 -4.33
CA VAL A 77 -4.42 1.35 -3.28
C VAL A 77 -4.68 1.98 -1.90
N PRO A 78 -3.74 2.78 -1.33
CA PRO A 78 -4.00 3.45 -0.05
C PRO A 78 -5.12 4.50 -0.14
N THR A 79 -5.41 5.04 -1.33
CA THR A 79 -6.61 5.88 -1.53
C THR A 79 -7.89 5.06 -1.33
N GLY A 80 -7.97 3.88 -1.95
CA GLY A 80 -9.08 2.95 -1.77
C GLY A 80 -9.21 2.45 -0.34
N ASP A 81 -8.10 2.15 0.33
CA ASP A 81 -8.08 1.76 1.74
C ASP A 81 -8.64 2.86 2.64
N MET A 82 -8.15 4.11 2.48
CA MET A 82 -8.64 5.29 3.19
C MET A 82 -10.15 5.45 3.00
N LEU A 83 -10.63 5.45 1.75
CA LEU A 83 -12.05 5.64 1.45
C LEU A 83 -12.89 4.51 2.02
N THR A 84 -12.40 3.26 1.95
CA THR A 84 -13.09 2.10 2.52
C THR A 84 -13.26 2.26 4.03
N ILE A 85 -12.20 2.67 4.75
CA ILE A 85 -12.28 2.90 6.19
C ILE A 85 -13.32 3.96 6.52
N LEU A 86 -13.30 5.11 5.82
CA LEU A 86 -14.26 6.19 6.06
C LEU A 86 -15.69 5.76 5.75
N LEU A 87 -15.93 5.08 4.62
CA LEU A 87 -17.24 4.58 4.20
C LEU A 87 -17.80 3.53 5.17
N ARG A 88 -16.92 2.74 5.79
CA ARG A 88 -17.30 1.74 6.79
C ARG A 88 -17.30 2.28 8.22
N ARG A 89 -17.16 3.59 8.42
CA ARG A 89 -17.15 4.26 9.73
C ARG A 89 -16.06 3.73 10.68
N GLY A 90 -14.91 3.37 10.11
CA GLY A 90 -13.72 3.02 10.87
C GLY A 90 -12.99 4.24 11.44
N SER A 91 -11.75 4.04 11.85
CA SER A 91 -10.90 5.08 12.45
C SER A 91 -10.55 6.18 11.43
N THR A 92 -11.14 7.38 11.60
CA THR A 92 -10.79 8.57 10.79
C THR A 92 -9.32 8.95 10.91
N SER A 93 -8.74 8.81 12.12
CA SER A 93 -7.31 9.10 12.34
C SER A 93 -6.41 8.15 11.56
N THR A 94 -6.73 6.85 11.51
CA THR A 94 -5.97 5.87 10.71
C THR A 94 -6.21 6.09 9.22
N ALA A 95 -7.45 6.36 8.81
CA ALA A 95 -7.78 6.63 7.41
C ALA A 95 -6.98 7.81 6.85
N LEU A 96 -6.98 8.96 7.52
CA LEU A 96 -6.30 10.14 7.02
C LEU A 96 -4.80 10.12 7.33
N GLY A 97 -4.42 9.71 8.55
CA GLY A 97 -3.05 9.77 9.04
C GLY A 97 -2.14 8.67 8.50
N VAL A 98 -2.65 7.45 8.30
CA VAL A 98 -1.84 6.36 7.73
C VAL A 98 -2.08 6.26 6.23
N HIS A 99 -3.33 6.01 5.83
CA HIS A 99 -3.64 5.72 4.42
C HIS A 99 -3.61 6.98 3.55
N GLY A 100 -4.22 8.08 4.00
CA GLY A 100 -4.23 9.35 3.29
C GLY A 100 -2.82 9.92 3.08
N LEU A 101 -1.99 9.97 4.12
CA LEU A 101 -0.58 10.40 4.00
C LEU A 101 0.25 9.47 3.11
N THR A 102 0.02 8.15 3.18
CA THR A 102 0.67 7.19 2.27
C THR A 102 0.26 7.45 0.83
N ALA A 103 -1.04 7.62 0.56
CA ALA A 103 -1.57 7.92 -0.78
C ALA A 103 -0.96 9.20 -1.34
N ALA A 104 -0.95 10.29 -0.57
CA ALA A 104 -0.34 11.54 -0.97
C ALA A 104 1.16 11.39 -1.29
N THR A 105 1.90 10.73 -0.39
CA THR A 105 3.36 10.53 -0.55
C THR A 105 3.69 9.69 -1.78
N VAL A 106 2.95 8.60 -2.00
CA VAL A 106 3.14 7.72 -3.17
C VAL A 106 2.76 8.45 -4.45
N ALA A 107 1.64 9.19 -4.47
CA ALA A 107 1.23 9.98 -5.62
C ALA A 107 2.26 11.06 -5.97
N THR A 108 2.75 11.81 -4.97
CA THR A 108 3.82 12.81 -5.16
C THR A 108 5.10 12.16 -5.68
N THR A 109 5.49 11.00 -5.13
CA THR A 109 6.67 10.27 -5.62
C THR A 109 6.52 9.88 -7.09
N GLY A 110 5.38 9.32 -7.49
CA GLY A 110 5.11 8.96 -8.88
C GLY A 110 5.08 10.18 -9.83
N ALA A 111 4.49 11.29 -9.38
CA ALA A 111 4.49 12.54 -10.15
C ALA A 111 5.89 13.11 -10.35
N LEU A 112 6.75 13.08 -9.32
CA LEU A 112 8.14 13.52 -9.40
C LEU A 112 8.97 12.64 -10.35
N LEU A 113 8.79 11.31 -10.27
CA LEU A 113 9.45 10.37 -11.19
C LEU A 113 9.11 10.63 -12.66
N LEU A 114 7.86 11.02 -12.96
CA LEU A 114 7.45 11.40 -14.32
C LEU A 114 8.00 12.76 -14.76
N ARG A 115 8.29 13.67 -13.83
CA ARG A 115 8.90 14.96 -14.13
C ARG A 115 10.40 14.83 -14.40
N GLU A 116 11.11 13.99 -13.66
CA GLU A 116 12.54 13.71 -13.88
C GLU A 116 12.83 12.93 -15.17
N GLY A 117 11.85 12.21 -15.70
CA GLY A 117 11.99 11.43 -16.95
C GLY A 117 11.74 12.22 -18.22
N ARG A 118 11.59 13.54 -18.14
CA ARG A 118 11.56 14.48 -19.26
C ARG A 118 12.94 15.10 -19.44
#